data_AF-A0A3N5Z435-F1
#
_entry.id   AF-A0A3N5Z435-F1
#
_cell.length_a   1.000
_cell.length_b   1.000
_cell.length_c   1.000
_cell.angle_alpha   90.00
_cell.angle_beta   90.00
_cell.angle_gamma   90.00
#
_symmetry.space_group_name_H-M   'P 1'
#
loop_
_entity.id
_entity.type
_entity.pdbx_description
1 polymer ?
#
loop_
_entity_poly.entity_id
_entity_poly.type
_entity_poly.pdbx_seq_one_letter_code
_entity_poly.pdbx_strand_id
1 'polypeptide(L)'
;MRMSPQVPRTAKELIQGSGERDLEWIFREYGEEPRARKIAQAIVRARGEPGSDILESTRALGDFVERLIGRHGRTHPATRVFQALRIAVNSELENLKKFLGVFDKYLGSGARCAVISFHSLEDRLVKRDFKAKA
;
A
#
# COMPACT_ATOMS: atom_id res chain seq x y z
N MET A 1 -6.66 0.84 -8.82
CA MET A 1 -5.55 0.22 -8.08
C MET A 1 -5.73 -1.28 -7.86
N ARG A 2 -6.78 -1.92 -8.40
CA ARG A 2 -6.91 -3.38 -8.38
C ARG A 2 -6.04 -3.97 -9.48
N MET A 3 -5.24 -4.98 -9.16
CA MET A 3 -4.46 -5.74 -10.14
C MET A 3 -5.31 -6.79 -10.85
N SER A 4 -6.42 -7.20 -10.23
CA SER A 4 -7.38 -8.16 -10.78
C SER A 4 -8.80 -7.58 -10.65
N PRO A 5 -9.67 -7.73 -11.67
CA PRO A 5 -11.08 -7.34 -11.59
C PRO A 5 -11.87 -8.08 -10.49
N GLN A 6 -11.38 -9.25 -10.06
CA GLN A 6 -11.99 -10.09 -9.04
C GLN A 6 -11.74 -9.57 -7.62
N VAL A 7 -10.80 -8.63 -7.44
CA VAL A 7 -10.61 -7.96 -6.15
C VAL A 7 -11.88 -7.15 -5.82
N PRO A 8 -12.56 -7.44 -4.69
CA PRO A 8 -13.92 -6.97 -4.45
C PRO A 8 -13.99 -5.48 -4.11
N ARG A 9 -12.90 -4.91 -3.59
CA ARG A 9 -12.87 -3.53 -3.09
C ARG A 9 -11.88 -2.69 -3.87
N THR A 10 -12.33 -1.53 -4.34
CA THR A 10 -11.49 -0.49 -4.97
C THR A 10 -10.78 0.34 -3.90
N ALA A 11 -9.78 1.14 -4.32
CA ALA A 11 -9.16 2.10 -3.42
C ALA A 11 -10.15 3.18 -2.92
N LYS A 12 -11.11 3.60 -3.76
CA LYS A 12 -12.16 4.56 -3.38
C LYS A 12 -13.02 3.98 -2.26
N GLU A 13 -13.53 2.75 -2.43
CA GLU A 13 -14.33 2.05 -1.42
C GLU A 13 -13.53 1.71 -0.17
N LEU A 14 -12.23 1.38 -0.32
CA LEU A 14 -11.31 1.20 0.80
C LEU A 14 -11.27 2.46 1.66
N ILE A 15 -11.00 3.60 1.03
CA ILE A 15 -10.95 4.87 1.74
C ILE A 15 -12.31 5.18 2.35
N GLN A 16 -13.40 5.15 1.59
CA GLN A 16 -14.74 5.51 2.08
C GLN A 16 -15.17 4.72 3.32
N GLY A 17 -14.90 3.41 3.35
CA GLY A 17 -15.31 2.54 4.46
C GLY A 17 -14.30 2.39 5.60
N SER A 18 -13.15 3.07 5.55
CA SER A 18 -12.12 2.99 6.61
C SER A 18 -12.16 4.19 7.54
N GLY A 19 -12.03 3.95 8.86
CA GLY A 19 -11.89 5.02 9.84
C GLY A 19 -10.51 5.69 9.79
N GLU A 20 -10.33 6.74 10.59
CA GLU A 20 -9.03 7.44 10.72
C GLU A 20 -7.91 6.48 11.12
N ARG A 21 -8.14 5.64 12.14
CA ARG A 21 -7.15 4.70 12.66
C ARG A 21 -6.73 3.66 11.61
N ASP A 22 -7.69 3.16 10.84
CA ASP A 22 -7.42 2.17 9.80
C ASP A 22 -6.59 2.78 8.67
N LEU A 23 -6.94 4.00 8.24
CA LEU A 23 -6.18 4.72 7.22
C LEU A 23 -4.78 5.09 7.69
N GLU A 24 -4.64 5.55 8.93
CA GLU A 24 -3.33 5.80 9.54
C GLU A 24 -2.48 4.53 9.51
N TRP A 25 -3.05 3.41 9.95
CA TRP A 25 -2.36 2.12 9.94
C TRP A 25 -1.92 1.73 8.53
N ILE A 26 -2.82 1.82 7.53
CA ILE A 26 -2.49 1.53 6.13
C ILE A 26 -1.32 2.39 5.66
N PHE A 27 -1.39 3.72 5.84
CA PHE A 27 -0.34 4.62 5.36
C PHE A 27 0.98 4.43 6.09
N ARG A 28 0.95 4.14 7.39
CA ARG A 28 2.15 3.88 8.18
C ARG A 28 2.79 2.54 7.82
N GLU A 29 2.03 1.45 7.89
CA GLU A 29 2.57 0.09 7.78
C GLU A 29 2.88 -0.30 6.33
N TYR A 30 2.03 0.10 5.38
CA TYR A 30 2.22 -0.26 3.97
C TYR A 30 2.91 0.84 3.15
N GLY A 31 2.80 2.10 3.59
CA GLY A 31 3.43 3.24 2.91
C GLY A 31 4.76 3.68 3.51
N GLU A 32 5.07 3.26 4.74
CA GLU A 32 6.16 3.85 5.55
C GLU A 32 6.06 5.40 5.56
N GLU A 33 4.84 5.95 5.61
CA GLU A 33 4.55 7.39 5.49
C GLU A 33 4.68 8.10 6.85
N PRO A 34 5.67 9.01 7.06
CA PRO A 34 5.90 9.67 8.34
C PRO A 34 4.73 10.56 8.79
N ARG A 35 3.97 11.11 7.83
CA ARG A 35 2.81 11.97 8.10
C ARG A 35 1.49 11.19 8.02
N ALA A 36 1.53 9.86 8.19
CA ALA A 36 0.38 8.96 8.07
C ALA A 36 -0.84 9.44 8.85
N ARG A 37 -0.67 9.78 10.13
CA ARG A 37 -1.75 10.29 10.99
C ARG A 37 -2.38 11.57 10.44
N LYS A 38 -1.55 12.55 10.05
CA LYS A 38 -2.01 13.83 9.48
C LYS A 38 -2.78 13.61 8.18
N ILE A 39 -2.29 12.73 7.31
CA ILE A 39 -2.93 12.40 6.02
C ILE A 39 -4.26 11.68 6.24
N ALA A 40 -4.30 10.68 7.13
CA ALA A 40 -5.51 9.94 7.47
C ALA A 40 -6.60 10.85 8.02
N GLN A 41 -6.26 11.69 9.00
CA GLN A 41 -7.17 12.71 9.56
C GLN A 41 -7.74 13.63 8.48
N ALA A 42 -6.86 14.17 7.63
CA ALA A 42 -7.27 15.09 6.58
C ALA A 42 -8.18 14.41 5.54
N ILE A 43 -7.89 13.17 5.13
CA ILE A 43 -8.72 12.42 4.18
C ILE A 43 -10.10 12.13 4.78
N VAL A 44 -10.18 11.66 6.04
CA VAL A 44 -11.46 11.36 6.69
C VAL A 44 -12.31 12.61 6.83
N ARG A 45 -11.69 13.74 7.21
CA ARG A 45 -12.38 15.02 7.28
C ARG A 45 -12.86 15.47 5.90
N ALA A 46 -11.95 15.59 4.95
CA ALA A 46 -12.24 16.14 3.63
C ALA A 46 -13.28 15.33 2.87
N ARG A 47 -13.25 13.98 2.94
CA ARG A 47 -14.26 13.15 2.25
C ARG A 47 -15.67 13.26 2.86
N GLY A 48 -15.78 13.74 4.10
CA GLY A 48 -17.07 13.94 4.79
C GLY A 48 -17.69 15.31 4.53
N GLU A 49 -16.95 16.23 3.90
CA GLU A 49 -17.44 17.58 3.59
C GLU A 49 -18.42 17.54 2.39
N PRO A 50 -19.52 18.32 2.43
CA PRO A 50 -20.45 18.41 1.31
C PRO A 50 -19.76 18.86 0.01
N GLY A 51 -19.99 18.13 -1.08
CA GLY A 51 -19.40 18.44 -2.39
C GLY A 51 -17.94 18.02 -2.55
N SER A 52 -17.39 17.24 -1.61
CA SER A 52 -16.01 16.75 -1.68
C SER A 52 -15.76 15.86 -2.91
N ASP A 53 -14.70 16.18 -3.64
CA ASP A 53 -14.26 15.49 -4.86
C ASP A 53 -12.90 14.79 -4.71
N ILE A 54 -12.32 14.78 -3.49
CA ILE A 54 -10.95 14.31 -3.26
C ILE A 54 -10.73 12.83 -3.61
N LEU A 55 -11.81 12.04 -3.73
CA LEU A 55 -11.78 10.63 -4.11
C LEU A 55 -12.34 10.35 -5.52
N GLU A 56 -12.62 11.38 -6.33
CA GLU A 56 -13.16 11.19 -7.69
C GLU A 56 -12.10 10.71 -8.68
N SER A 57 -10.84 11.06 -8.47
CA SER A 57 -9.75 10.59 -9.30
C SER A 57 -8.45 10.42 -8.51
N THR A 58 -7.50 9.70 -9.09
CA THR A 58 -6.14 9.61 -8.55
C THR A 58 -5.46 10.97 -8.53
N ARG A 59 -5.74 11.84 -9.50
CA ARG A 59 -5.22 13.21 -9.51
C ARG A 59 -5.76 14.02 -8.33
N ALA A 60 -7.07 13.99 -8.10
CA ALA A 60 -7.70 14.72 -6.99
C ALA A 60 -7.12 14.32 -5.62
N LEU A 61 -6.94 13.01 -5.38
CA LEU A 61 -6.31 12.53 -4.15
C LEU A 61 -4.83 12.92 -4.07
N GLY A 62 -4.10 12.84 -5.18
CA GLY A 62 -2.69 13.23 -5.26
C GLY A 62 -2.48 14.71 -4.93
N ASP A 63 -3.25 15.59 -5.56
CA ASP A 63 -3.22 17.04 -5.38
C ASP A 63 -3.67 17.42 -3.96
N PHE A 64 -4.64 16.72 -3.39
CA PHE A 64 -5.03 16.89 -1.99
C PHE A 64 -3.87 16.59 -1.02
N VAL A 65 -3.20 15.46 -1.19
CA VAL A 65 -2.05 15.09 -0.36
C VAL A 65 -0.90 16.09 -0.56
N GLU A 66 -0.60 16.48 -1.81
CA GLU A 66 0.45 17.46 -2.09
C GLU A 66 0.17 18.82 -1.44
N ARG A 67 -1.07 19.33 -1.50
CA ARG A 67 -1.45 20.57 -0.80
C ARG A 67 -1.31 20.45 0.72
N LEU A 68 -1.59 19.28 1.30
CA LEU A 68 -1.56 19.06 2.74
C LEU A 68 -0.14 18.99 3.33
N ILE A 69 0.77 18.32 2.62
CA ILE A 69 2.13 18.04 3.11
C ILE A 69 3.24 18.79 2.36
N GLY A 70 2.92 19.43 1.24
CA GLY A 70 3.90 20.10 0.40
C GLY A 70 4.79 19.12 -0.36
N ARG A 71 5.39 19.61 -1.43
CA ARG A 71 6.35 18.85 -2.23
C ARG A 71 7.75 19.00 -1.67
N HIS A 72 8.41 17.88 -1.42
CA HIS A 72 9.81 17.85 -1.01
C HIS A 72 10.59 16.86 -1.88
N GLY A 73 11.68 17.32 -2.48
CA GLY A 73 12.50 16.50 -3.37
C GLY A 73 11.83 16.16 -4.71
N ARG A 74 12.37 15.14 -5.38
CA ARG A 74 11.94 14.75 -6.74
C ARG A 74 10.65 13.92 -6.73
N THR A 75 10.49 13.07 -5.72
CA THR A 75 9.35 12.16 -5.59
C THR A 75 8.10 12.92 -5.16
N HIS A 76 6.96 12.57 -5.75
CA HIS A 76 5.69 13.18 -5.38
C HIS A 76 5.31 12.79 -3.93
N PRO A 77 4.81 13.73 -3.10
CA PRO A 77 4.42 13.44 -1.72
C PRO A 77 3.36 12.33 -1.58
N ALA A 78 2.51 12.12 -2.59
CA ALA A 78 1.46 11.11 -2.56
C ALA A 78 1.98 9.70 -2.89
N THR A 79 3.23 9.53 -3.32
CA THR A 79 3.76 8.23 -3.76
C THR A 79 3.62 7.15 -2.68
N ARG A 80 3.94 7.46 -1.41
CA ARG A 80 3.78 6.52 -0.28
C ARG A 80 2.33 6.20 0.03
N VAL A 81 1.43 7.18 -0.10
CA VAL A 81 -0.02 6.99 0.06
C VAL A 81 -0.56 6.04 -1.01
N PHE A 82 -0.20 6.25 -2.28
CA PHE A 82 -0.60 5.35 -3.35
C PHE A 82 0.00 3.96 -3.20
N GLN A 83 1.28 3.84 -2.81
CA GLN A 83 1.88 2.54 -2.49
C GLN A 83 1.09 1.80 -1.42
N ALA A 84 0.77 2.47 -0.31
CA ALA A 84 0.01 1.88 0.79
C ALA A 84 -1.37 1.38 0.36
N LEU A 85 -2.10 2.20 -0.40
CA LEU A 85 -3.41 1.84 -0.94
C LEU A 85 -3.32 0.67 -1.92
N ARG A 86 -2.28 0.63 -2.77
CA ARG A 86 -2.03 -0.47 -3.71
C ARG A 86 -1.84 -1.79 -2.95
N ILE A 87 -0.97 -1.77 -1.94
CA ILE A 87 -0.69 -2.94 -1.10
C ILE A 87 -1.96 -3.41 -0.38
N ALA A 88 -2.69 -2.48 0.26
CA ALA A 88 -3.90 -2.81 1.00
C ALA A 88 -5.00 -3.39 0.10
N VAL A 89 -5.24 -2.79 -1.07
CA VAL A 89 -6.28 -3.24 -2.02
C VAL A 89 -6.00 -4.65 -2.53
N ASN A 90 -4.73 -4.99 -2.81
CA ASN A 90 -4.36 -6.25 -3.44
C ASN A 90 -3.85 -7.31 -2.45
N SER A 91 -3.85 -7.02 -1.14
CA SER A 91 -3.28 -7.88 -0.09
C SER A 91 -1.87 -8.37 -0.45
N GLU A 92 -1.04 -7.47 -0.99
CA GLU A 92 0.21 -7.85 -1.66
C GLU A 92 1.17 -8.56 -0.71
N LEU A 93 1.34 -8.02 0.51
CA LEU A 93 2.24 -8.59 1.51
C LEU A 93 1.72 -9.91 2.06
N GLU A 94 0.40 -10.06 2.23
CA GLU A 94 -0.22 -11.29 2.68
C GLU A 94 -0.07 -12.39 1.62
N ASN A 95 -0.25 -12.06 0.35
CA ASN A 95 -0.06 -12.98 -0.76
C ASN A 95 1.42 -13.39 -0.90
N LEU A 96 2.35 -12.44 -0.77
CA LEU A 96 3.78 -12.72 -0.74
C LEU A 96 4.15 -13.66 0.42
N LYS A 97 3.65 -13.40 1.64
CA LYS A 97 3.87 -14.28 2.81
C LYS A 97 3.36 -15.70 2.56
N LYS A 98 2.16 -15.85 1.97
CA LYS A 98 1.59 -17.16 1.62
C LYS A 98 2.48 -17.89 0.62
N PHE A 99 2.92 -17.21 -0.44
CA PHE A 99 3.83 -17.76 -1.43
C PHE A 99 5.15 -18.22 -0.79
N LEU A 100 5.81 -17.36 -0.02
CA LEU A 100 7.06 -17.66 0.68
C LEU A 100 6.93 -18.85 1.65
N GLY A 101 5.76 -19.04 2.26
CA GLY A 101 5.50 -20.16 3.16
C GLY A 101 5.35 -21.53 2.47
N VAL A 102 5.18 -21.58 1.14
CA VAL A 102 4.88 -22.84 0.43
C VAL A 102 5.74 -23.11 -0.80
N PHE A 103 6.45 -22.13 -1.35
CA PHE A 103 7.11 -22.27 -2.65
C PHE A 103 8.17 -23.39 -2.68
N ASP A 104 8.87 -23.61 -1.57
CA ASP A 104 9.92 -24.63 -1.41
C ASP A 104 9.41 -26.06 -1.64
N LYS A 105 8.14 -26.33 -1.28
CA LYS A 105 7.48 -27.62 -1.51
C LYS A 105 7.30 -27.96 -3.00
N TYR A 106 7.42 -26.96 -3.87
CA TYR A 106 7.25 -27.12 -5.32
C TYR A 106 8.59 -27.11 -6.06
N LEU A 107 9.72 -27.01 -5.35
CA LEU A 107 11.05 -26.99 -5.94
C LEU A 107 11.68 -28.38 -5.93
N GLY A 108 12.19 -28.81 -7.08
CA GLY A 108 13.03 -30.00 -7.18
C GLY A 108 14.42 -29.77 -6.58
N SER A 109 15.15 -30.86 -6.35
CA SER A 109 16.53 -30.79 -5.87
C SER A 109 17.40 -29.96 -6.83
N GLY A 110 18.22 -29.06 -6.27
CA GLY A 110 19.09 -28.16 -7.04
C GLY A 110 18.39 -26.98 -7.73
N ALA A 111 17.07 -26.83 -7.57
CA ALA A 111 16.34 -25.71 -8.15
C ALA A 111 16.72 -24.36 -7.52
N ARG A 112 16.55 -23.28 -8.27
CA ARG A 112 16.79 -21.90 -7.81
C ARG A 112 15.48 -21.12 -7.82
N CYS A 113 15.22 -20.39 -6.75
CA CYS A 113 14.14 -19.40 -6.67
C CYS A 113 14.75 -18.00 -6.74
N ALA A 114 14.19 -17.15 -7.61
CA ALA A 114 14.55 -15.74 -7.69
C ALA A 114 13.29 -14.89 -7.48
N VAL A 115 13.40 -13.86 -6.63
CA VAL A 115 12.33 -12.91 -6.35
C VAL A 115 12.86 -11.49 -6.58
N ILE A 116 12.11 -10.69 -7.34
CA ILE A 116 12.42 -9.27 -7.58
C ILE A 116 11.38 -8.45 -6.82
N SER A 117 11.84 -7.67 -5.84
CA SER A 117 11.02 -6.77 -5.03
C SER A 117 11.20 -5.32 -5.48
N PHE A 118 10.13 -4.52 -5.42
CA PHE A 118 10.16 -3.12 -5.84
C PHE A 118 10.14 -2.13 -4.66
N HIS A 119 9.86 -2.62 -3.45
CA HIS A 119 9.91 -1.80 -2.24
C HIS A 119 10.46 -2.54 -1.03
N SER A 120 10.85 -1.76 -0.03
CA SER A 120 11.47 -2.19 1.24
C SER A 120 10.68 -3.28 1.96
N LEU A 121 9.34 -3.18 2.01
CA LEU A 121 8.50 -4.14 2.72
C LEU A 121 8.53 -5.55 2.10
N GLU A 122 8.48 -5.66 0.77
CA GLU A 122 8.62 -6.93 0.05
C GLU A 122 10.00 -7.53 0.27
N ASP A 123 11.05 -6.73 0.01
CA ASP A 123 12.46 -7.13 0.16
C ASP A 123 12.74 -7.70 1.55
N ARG A 124 12.25 -7.01 2.59
CA ARG A 124 12.40 -7.43 3.99
C ARG A 124 11.76 -8.80 4.25
N LEU A 125 10.58 -9.06 3.70
CA LEU A 125 9.90 -10.35 3.84
C LEU A 125 10.67 -11.46 3.14
N VAL A 126 11.08 -11.24 1.89
CA VAL A 126 11.85 -12.21 1.09
C VAL A 126 13.16 -12.55 1.78
N LYS A 127 13.93 -11.53 2.18
CA LYS A 127 15.24 -11.72 2.87
C LYS A 127 15.09 -12.53 4.15
N ARG A 128 14.08 -12.22 4.97
CA ARG A 128 13.85 -12.93 6.24
C ARG A 128 13.51 -14.40 5.99
N ASP A 129 12.65 -14.66 5.00
CA ASP A 129 12.22 -16.02 4.68
C ASP A 129 13.36 -16.85 4.10
N PHE A 130 14.09 -16.31 3.12
CA PHE A 130 15.23 -17.00 2.50
C PHE A 130 16.33 -17.30 3.52
N LYS A 131 16.60 -16.37 4.45
CA LYS A 131 17.57 -16.60 5.53
C LYS A 131 17.11 -17.69 6.51
N ALA A 132 15.82 -17.84 6.74
CA ALA A 132 15.29 -18.86 7.65
C ALA A 132 15.26 -20.28 7.03
N LYS A 133 15.32 -20.36 5.69
CA LYS A 133 15.33 -21.61 4.91
C LYS A 133 16.73 -22.03 4.43
N ALA A 134 17.73 -21.17 4.62
CA ALA A 134 19.14 -21.46 4.35
C ALA A 134 19.76 -22.24 5.53
#